data_AF-A0A7U9XHJ4-F1
#
_entry.id   AF-A0A7U9XHJ4-F1
#
_cell.length_a   1.000
_cell.length_b   1.000
_cell.length_c   1.000
_cell.angle_alpha   90.00
_cell.angle_beta   90.00
_cell.angle_gamma   90.00
#
_symmetry.space_group_name_H-M   'P 1'
#
loop_
_entity.id
_entity.type
_entity.pdbx_description
1 polymer ?
#
loop_
_entity_poly.entity_id
_entity_poly.type
_entity_poly.pdbx_seq_one_letter_code
_entity_poly.pdbx_strand_id
1 'polypeptide(L)'
;MLPTLRERHVPNLCISRVCGENPETIFINQVLGKEIIVDANFITLWNPRQRDQLITFALFNSTWVKLFLEIIGTAMGGGALKIEASHVRKIVFPRIDDTKKTELESIGKTILKNRSINGKIQKQIDEIVTSPFGDENREFVSSQLEALLIKRIEERTGRKTDE
;
A
#
# COMPACT_ATOMS: atom_id res chain seq x y z
N MET A 1 24.88 25.93 0.68
CA MET A 1 24.85 24.59 0.04
C MET A 1 23.66 23.83 0.58
N LEU A 2 22.91 23.13 -0.28
CA LEU A 2 21.88 22.19 0.18
C LEU A 2 22.55 20.98 0.84
N PRO A 3 21.98 20.41 1.91
CA PRO A 3 22.50 19.20 2.53
C PRO A 3 22.57 18.05 1.53
N THR A 4 23.52 17.14 1.70
CA THR A 4 23.61 15.92 0.89
C THR A 4 22.32 15.11 1.01
N LEU A 5 21.79 14.68 -0.13
CA LEU A 5 20.62 13.81 -0.18
C LEU A 5 20.91 12.48 0.51
N ARG A 6 19.85 11.83 0.98
CA ARG A 6 19.86 10.55 1.70
C ARG A 6 18.80 9.67 1.06
N GLU A 7 18.83 8.36 1.31
CA GLU A 7 17.91 7.39 0.69
C GLU A 7 16.43 7.79 0.84
N ARG A 8 16.03 8.31 2.00
CA ARG A 8 14.66 8.80 2.24
C ARG A 8 14.21 9.94 1.32
N HIS A 9 15.14 10.68 0.71
CA HIS A 9 14.85 11.75 -0.24
C HIS A 9 14.74 11.23 -1.69
N VAL A 10 15.30 10.04 -1.96
CA VAL A 10 15.29 9.37 -3.28
C VAL A 10 14.75 7.93 -3.16
N PRO A 11 13.53 7.75 -2.63
CA PRO A 11 12.98 6.43 -2.36
C PRO A 11 12.56 5.69 -3.63
N ASN A 12 12.27 4.39 -3.50
CA ASN A 12 11.64 3.61 -4.57
C ASN A 12 10.12 3.46 -4.39
N LEU A 13 9.58 3.77 -3.22
CA LEU A 13 8.14 3.81 -2.97
C LEU A 13 7.78 5.02 -2.09
N CYS A 14 6.58 5.55 -2.27
CA CYS A 14 6.07 6.56 -1.35
C CYS A 14 4.55 6.46 -1.14
N ILE A 15 4.08 7.04 -0.04
CA ILE A 15 2.66 7.10 0.34
C ILE A 15 2.35 8.54 0.69
N SER A 16 1.26 9.11 0.17
CA SER A 16 0.82 10.46 0.55
C SER A 16 0.51 10.51 2.05
N ARG A 17 1.02 11.52 2.76
CA ARG A 17 0.73 11.72 4.19
C ARG A 17 -0.69 12.17 4.45
N VAL A 18 -1.37 12.74 3.45
CA VAL A 18 -2.77 13.14 3.52
C VAL A 18 -3.43 12.67 2.23
N CYS A 19 -4.48 11.87 2.34
CA CYS A 19 -5.30 11.45 1.20
C CYS A 19 -6.79 11.62 1.52
N GLY A 20 -7.57 12.12 0.56
CA GLY A 20 -9.04 12.17 0.67
C GLY A 20 -9.67 10.80 0.40
N GLU A 21 -9.07 10.06 -0.53
CA GLU A 21 -9.48 8.72 -0.92
C GLU A 21 -8.70 7.65 -0.13
N ASN A 22 -8.67 6.43 -0.65
CA ASN A 22 -7.86 5.35 -0.08
C ASN A 22 -6.36 5.67 -0.15
N PRO A 23 -5.59 5.28 0.88
CA PRO A 23 -4.14 5.40 0.82
C PRO A 23 -3.56 4.42 -0.20
N GLU A 24 -2.80 4.97 -1.15
CA GLU A 24 -2.12 4.19 -2.18
C GLU A 24 -0.61 4.38 -2.09
N THR A 25 0.11 3.30 -2.39
CA THR A 25 1.57 3.35 -2.47
C THR A 25 1.97 3.54 -3.92
N ILE A 26 2.79 4.55 -4.17
CA ILE A 26 3.28 4.94 -5.49
C ILE A 26 4.69 4.36 -5.68
N PHE A 27 4.94 3.78 -6.85
CA PHE A 27 6.27 3.33 -7.24
C PHE A 27 7.07 4.46 -7.88
N ILE A 28 8.27 4.71 -7.36
CA ILE A 28 9.18 5.74 -7.86
C ILE A 28 10.33 5.05 -8.58
N ASN A 29 10.31 5.09 -9.91
CA ASN A 29 11.36 4.51 -10.73
C ASN A 29 12.62 5.39 -10.73
N GLN A 30 13.49 5.16 -9.75
CA GLN A 30 14.76 5.89 -9.63
C GLN A 30 15.71 5.52 -10.78
N VAL A 31 16.31 6.54 -11.40
CA VAL A 31 17.32 6.40 -12.45
C VAL A 31 18.58 7.12 -11.98
N LEU A 32 19.72 6.42 -12.00
CA LEU A 32 21.00 6.99 -11.59
C LEU A 32 21.35 8.22 -12.43
N GLY A 33 21.66 9.34 -11.77
CA GLY A 33 21.95 10.63 -12.40
C GLY A 33 20.70 11.41 -12.85
N LYS A 34 19.49 10.88 -12.60
CA LYS A 34 18.19 11.51 -12.85
C LYS A 34 17.22 11.18 -11.70
N GLU A 35 17.71 11.29 -10.48
CA GLU A 35 16.96 10.90 -9.29
C GLU A 35 15.69 11.74 -9.14
N ILE A 36 14.58 11.07 -8.82
CA ILE A 36 13.32 11.73 -8.47
C ILE A 36 13.35 12.00 -6.97
N ILE A 37 13.41 13.27 -6.60
CA ILE A 37 13.37 13.70 -5.21
C ILE A 37 11.92 13.75 -4.74
N VAL A 38 11.63 13.09 -3.62
CA VAL A 38 10.30 13.10 -2.99
C VAL A 38 10.33 14.05 -1.78
N ASP A 39 9.32 14.92 -1.69
CA ASP A 39 9.22 15.92 -0.62
C ASP A 39 8.66 15.35 0.70
N ALA A 40 8.50 16.23 1.69
CA ALA A 40 8.02 15.86 3.02
C ALA A 40 6.50 15.62 3.12
N ASN A 41 5.73 15.78 2.04
CA ASN A 41 4.30 15.45 1.99
C ASN A 41 4.08 13.94 1.81
N PHE A 42 5.15 13.18 1.59
CA PHE A 42 5.10 11.74 1.47
C PHE A 42 5.84 11.04 2.61
N ILE A 43 5.38 9.83 2.91
CA ILE A 43 6.15 8.83 3.63
C ILE A 43 6.94 8.08 2.59
N THR A 44 8.24 7.93 2.80
CA THR A 44 9.14 7.32 1.84
C THR A 44 9.60 5.96 2.34
N LEU A 45 9.62 4.96 1.45
CA LEU A 45 10.11 3.61 1.69
C LEU A 45 11.18 3.30 0.65
N TRP A 46 12.27 2.66 1.07
CA TRP A 46 13.35 2.31 0.17
C TRP A 46 13.88 0.93 0.48
N ASN A 47 13.91 0.08 -0.56
CA ASN A 47 14.59 -1.20 -0.54
C ASN A 47 15.75 -1.20 -1.54
N PRO A 48 16.93 -1.75 -1.22
CA PRO A 48 18.06 -1.80 -2.15
C PRO A 48 17.85 -2.82 -3.28
N ARG A 49 17.06 -3.87 -3.06
CA ARG A 49 16.82 -4.94 -4.02
C ARG A 49 15.51 -4.69 -4.78
N GLN A 50 15.57 -4.68 -6.11
CA GLN A 50 14.40 -4.46 -6.97
C GLN A 50 13.25 -5.44 -6.69
N ARG A 51 13.57 -6.71 -6.43
CA ARG A 51 12.59 -7.73 -6.03
C ARG A 51 11.77 -7.30 -4.80
N ASP A 52 12.44 -6.82 -3.76
CA ASP A 52 11.78 -6.39 -2.52
C ASP A 52 10.96 -5.11 -2.73
N GLN A 53 11.38 -4.22 -3.63
CA GLN A 53 10.60 -3.04 -4.04
C GLN A 53 9.26 -3.46 -4.66
N LEU A 54 9.29 -4.41 -5.61
CA LEU A 54 8.10 -4.89 -6.32
C LEU A 54 7.14 -5.65 -5.41
N ILE A 55 7.68 -6.50 -4.52
CA ILE A 55 6.88 -7.22 -3.53
C ILE A 55 6.22 -6.24 -2.56
N THR A 56 6.99 -5.28 -2.02
CA THR A 56 6.47 -4.25 -1.11
C THR A 56 5.40 -3.41 -1.81
N PHE A 57 5.61 -3.03 -3.06
CA PHE A 57 4.66 -2.27 -3.86
C PHE A 57 3.32 -2.98 -4.02
N ALA A 58 3.34 -4.29 -4.33
CA ALA A 58 2.12 -5.08 -4.43
C ALA A 58 1.42 -5.19 -3.05
N LEU A 59 2.16 -5.57 -2.01
CA LEU A 59 1.61 -5.74 -0.65
C LEU A 59 1.01 -4.45 -0.09
N PHE A 60 1.67 -3.32 -0.29
CA PHE A 60 1.23 -2.03 0.25
C PHE A 60 0.03 -1.43 -0.49
N ASN A 61 -0.35 -2.00 -1.62
CA ASN A 61 -1.61 -1.67 -2.30
C ASN A 61 -2.72 -2.71 -2.05
N SER A 62 -2.48 -3.72 -1.19
CA SER A 62 -3.52 -4.67 -0.76
C SER A 62 -4.65 -4.00 0.03
N THR A 63 -5.82 -4.64 0.05
CA THR A 63 -6.96 -4.26 0.90
C THR A 63 -6.56 -4.34 2.36
N TRP A 64 -5.70 -5.31 2.72
CA TRP A 64 -5.13 -5.43 4.06
C TRP A 64 -4.45 -4.15 4.54
N VAL A 65 -3.55 -3.58 3.73
CA VAL A 65 -2.83 -2.36 4.09
C VAL A 65 -3.73 -1.14 4.07
N LYS A 66 -4.62 -1.02 3.08
CA LYS A 66 -5.62 0.05 3.02
C LYS A 66 -6.44 0.09 4.30
N LEU A 67 -6.98 -1.06 4.72
CA LEU A 67 -7.74 -1.18 5.97
C LEU A 67 -6.88 -0.89 7.21
N PHE A 68 -5.65 -1.42 7.26
CA PHE A 68 -4.78 -1.19 8.41
C PHE A 68 -4.52 0.30 8.62
N LEU A 69 -4.21 1.02 7.53
CA LEU A 69 -3.98 2.46 7.53
C LEU A 69 -5.25 3.26 7.83
N GLU A 70 -6.40 2.81 7.35
CA GLU A 70 -7.70 3.40 7.66
C GLU A 70 -8.03 3.30 9.16
N ILE A 71 -7.69 2.18 9.81
CA ILE A 71 -7.91 1.97 11.25
C ILE A 71 -6.96 2.80 12.11
N ILE A 72 -5.67 2.85 11.77
CA ILE A 72 -4.65 3.46 12.64
C ILE A 72 -4.30 4.89 12.26
N GLY A 73 -4.70 5.33 11.08
CA GLY A 73 -4.50 6.68 10.58
C GLY A 73 -5.31 7.69 11.36
N THR A 74 -4.97 8.96 11.21
CA THR A 74 -5.67 10.05 11.89
C THR A 74 -6.66 10.66 10.92
N ALA A 75 -7.96 10.52 11.19
CA ALA A 75 -8.98 11.25 10.46
C ALA A 75 -8.80 12.77 10.69
N MET A 76 -8.84 13.54 9.61
CA MET A 76 -8.82 14.99 9.62
C MET A 76 -10.19 15.54 9.19
N GLY A 77 -10.42 16.83 9.47
CA GLY A 77 -11.61 17.52 8.97
C GLY A 77 -11.73 17.42 7.44
N GLY A 78 -12.97 17.35 6.95
CA GLY A 78 -13.24 17.17 5.51
C GLY A 78 -13.05 15.74 4.99
N GLY A 79 -12.90 14.77 5.88
CA GLY A 79 -12.84 13.35 5.54
C GLY A 79 -11.48 12.87 5.07
N ALA A 80 -10.42 13.67 5.17
CA ALA A 80 -9.07 13.24 4.79
C ALA A 80 -8.46 12.28 5.84
N LEU A 81 -7.67 11.31 5.39
CA LEU A 81 -6.87 10.45 6.25
C LEU A 81 -5.43 10.94 6.29
N LYS A 82 -4.93 11.22 7.48
CA LYS A 82 -3.52 11.53 7.72
C LYS A 82 -2.74 10.29 8.15
N ILE A 83 -1.65 10.04 7.46
CA ILE A 83 -0.74 8.92 7.69
C ILE A 83 0.63 9.44 8.04
N GLU A 84 1.26 8.81 9.02
CA GLU A 84 2.61 9.11 9.45
C GLU A 84 3.49 7.85 9.37
N ALA A 85 4.82 8.03 9.35
CA ALA A 85 5.75 6.91 9.31
C ALA A 85 5.61 5.98 10.55
N SER A 86 5.12 6.51 11.67
CA SER A 86 4.76 5.75 12.87
C SER A 86 3.58 4.80 12.63
N HIS A 87 2.62 5.14 11.77
CA HIS A 87 1.51 4.28 11.37
C HIS A 87 2.02 3.15 10.48
N VAL A 88 2.77 3.50 9.43
CA VAL A 88 3.32 2.51 8.49
C VAL A 88 4.18 1.45 9.18
N ARG A 89 4.96 1.84 10.20
CA ARG A 89 5.76 0.92 11.02
C ARG A 89 4.97 -0.11 11.83
N LYS A 90 3.66 0.11 12.04
CA LYS A 90 2.79 -0.82 12.79
C LYS A 90 2.14 -1.87 11.90
N ILE A 91 2.23 -1.73 10.57
CA ILE A 91 1.65 -2.70 9.64
C ILE A 91 2.36 -4.04 9.83
N VAL A 92 1.56 -5.07 10.06
CA VAL A 92 2.00 -6.47 10.12
C VAL A 92 1.34 -7.25 9.01
N PHE A 93 2.06 -8.21 8.45
CA PHE A 93 1.55 -9.13 7.44
C PHE A 93 1.53 -10.56 8.00
N PRO A 94 0.55 -11.38 7.59
CA PRO A 94 0.65 -12.83 7.71
C PRO A 94 1.96 -13.34 7.10
N ARG A 95 2.43 -14.51 7.53
CA ARG A 95 3.67 -15.08 6.98
C ARG A 95 3.46 -15.53 5.53
N ILE A 96 4.14 -14.86 4.60
CA ILE A 96 4.11 -15.17 3.17
C ILE A 96 5.35 -15.98 2.80
N ASP A 97 5.14 -17.14 2.17
CA ASP A 97 6.19 -18.01 1.68
C ASP A 97 6.88 -17.45 0.40
N ASP A 98 8.03 -18.00 0.03
CA ASP A 98 8.84 -17.48 -1.07
C ASP A 98 8.20 -17.72 -2.45
N THR A 99 7.35 -18.73 -2.59
CA THR A 99 6.57 -18.97 -3.82
C THR A 99 5.61 -17.82 -4.03
N LYS A 100 4.80 -17.48 -3.03
CA LYS A 100 3.87 -16.35 -3.08
C LYS A 100 4.57 -14.99 -3.18
N LYS A 101 5.76 -14.83 -2.59
CA LYS A 101 6.58 -13.63 -2.84
C LYS A 101 6.99 -13.50 -4.30
N THR A 102 7.26 -14.61 -4.99
CA THR A 102 7.56 -14.60 -6.42
C THR A 102 6.32 -14.19 -7.24
N GLU A 103 5.14 -14.65 -6.83
CA GLU A 103 3.87 -14.20 -7.42
C GLU A 103 3.65 -12.69 -7.21
N LEU A 104 3.86 -12.19 -5.99
CA LEU A 104 3.79 -10.75 -5.67
C LEU A 104 4.77 -9.91 -6.50
N GLU A 105 5.99 -10.41 -6.73
CA GLU A 105 6.95 -9.74 -7.61
C GLU A 105 6.40 -9.62 -9.05
N SER A 106 5.81 -10.70 -9.58
CA SER A 106 5.19 -10.71 -10.91
C SER A 106 3.98 -9.79 -10.99
N ILE A 107 3.16 -9.74 -9.94
CA ILE A 107 2.06 -8.79 -9.83
C ILE A 107 2.59 -7.36 -9.82
N GLY A 108 3.61 -7.05 -9.02
CA GLY A 108 4.25 -5.74 -8.99
C GLY A 108 4.74 -5.30 -10.38
N LYS A 109 5.40 -6.19 -11.13
CA LYS A 109 5.81 -5.93 -12.53
C LYS A 109 4.61 -5.64 -13.43
N THR A 110 3.52 -6.39 -13.25
CA THR A 110 2.28 -6.22 -14.03
C THR A 110 1.63 -4.87 -13.75
N ILE A 111 1.57 -4.44 -12.48
CA ILE A 111 1.05 -3.13 -12.09
C ILE A 111 1.89 -2.02 -12.73
N LEU A 112 3.23 -2.11 -12.71
CA LEU A 112 4.09 -1.11 -13.34
C LEU A 112 3.91 -1.03 -14.85
N LYS A 113 3.75 -2.18 -15.51
CA LYS A 113 3.51 -2.24 -16.95
C LYS A 113 2.17 -1.62 -17.32
N ASN A 114 1.12 -1.96 -16.58
CA ASN A 114 -0.26 -1.54 -16.87
C ASN A 114 -0.59 -0.15 -16.31
N ARG A 115 0.21 0.36 -15.37
CA ARG A 115 0.01 1.62 -14.63
C ARG A 115 -1.35 1.69 -13.92
N SER A 116 -1.89 0.53 -13.53
CA SER A 116 -3.21 0.42 -12.92
C SER A 116 -3.31 -0.85 -12.08
N ILE A 117 -4.04 -0.74 -10.96
CA ILE A 117 -4.47 -1.85 -10.14
C ILE A 117 -5.98 -1.99 -10.34
N ASN A 118 -6.40 -2.97 -11.14
CA ASN A 118 -7.82 -3.27 -11.32
C ASN A 118 -8.29 -4.30 -10.28
N GLY A 119 -9.61 -4.54 -10.22
CA GLY A 119 -10.21 -5.47 -9.25
C GLY A 119 -9.64 -6.89 -9.34
N LYS A 120 -9.21 -7.36 -10.53
CA LYS A 120 -8.57 -8.67 -10.68
C LYS A 120 -7.20 -8.71 -10.00
N ILE A 121 -6.37 -7.70 -10.22
CA ILE A 121 -5.05 -7.60 -9.59
C ILE A 121 -5.19 -7.46 -8.08
N GLN A 122 -6.11 -6.59 -7.63
CA GLN A 122 -6.40 -6.40 -6.21
C GLN A 122 -6.78 -7.74 -5.55
N LYS A 123 -7.71 -8.47 -6.16
CA LYS A 123 -8.13 -9.80 -5.68
C LYS A 123 -6.96 -10.79 -5.58
N GLN A 124 -6.07 -10.83 -6.58
CA GLN A 124 -4.89 -11.70 -6.54
C GLN A 124 -3.94 -11.37 -5.39
N ILE A 125 -3.72 -10.07 -5.12
CA ILE A 125 -2.90 -9.65 -3.98
C ILE A 125 -3.56 -10.07 -2.67
N ASP A 126 -4.86 -9.82 -2.53
CA ASP A 126 -5.60 -10.12 -1.31
C ASP A 126 -5.71 -11.64 -1.04
N GLU A 127 -5.86 -12.46 -2.10
CA GLU A 127 -5.78 -13.92 -2.01
C GLU A 127 -4.41 -14.39 -1.48
N ILE A 128 -3.31 -13.77 -1.93
CA ILE A 128 -1.97 -14.08 -1.41
C ILE A 128 -1.86 -13.68 0.06
N VAL A 129 -2.29 -12.47 0.43
CA VAL A 129 -2.21 -11.97 1.81
C VAL A 129 -3.05 -12.83 2.77
N THR A 130 -4.21 -13.31 2.33
CA THR A 130 -5.13 -14.13 3.14
C THR A 130 -4.87 -15.63 3.06
N SER A 131 -4.04 -16.09 2.12
CA SER A 131 -3.71 -17.51 1.98
C SER A 131 -3.20 -18.22 3.25
N PRO A 132 -2.49 -17.57 4.21
CA PRO A 132 -2.05 -18.27 5.42
C PRO A 132 -3.19 -18.65 6.38
N PHE A 133 -4.43 -18.17 6.16
CA PHE A 133 -5.59 -18.53 6.97
C PHE A 133 -6.25 -19.86 6.55
N GLY A 134 -5.77 -20.49 5.47
CA GLY A 134 -6.34 -21.73 4.93
C GLY A 134 -7.57 -21.49 4.05
N ASP A 135 -7.88 -22.42 3.15
CA ASP A 135 -8.86 -22.21 2.08
C ASP A 135 -10.26 -21.85 2.58
N GLU A 136 -10.75 -22.53 3.63
CA GLU A 136 -12.08 -22.30 4.20
C GLU A 136 -12.22 -20.89 4.80
N ASN A 137 -11.19 -20.41 5.51
CA ASN A 137 -11.25 -19.10 6.16
C ASN A 137 -10.81 -17.96 5.24
N ARG A 138 -10.07 -18.25 4.16
CA ARG A 138 -9.52 -17.24 3.26
C ARG A 138 -10.61 -16.36 2.67
N GLU A 139 -11.65 -16.99 2.11
CA GLU A 139 -12.77 -16.26 1.49
C GLU A 139 -13.51 -15.42 2.52
N PHE A 140 -13.80 -16.00 3.69
CA PHE A 140 -14.43 -15.28 4.79
C PHE A 140 -13.61 -14.05 5.22
N VAL A 141 -12.31 -14.22 5.49
CA VAL A 141 -11.40 -13.14 5.88
C VAL A 141 -11.35 -12.07 4.79
N SER A 142 -11.22 -12.46 3.52
CA SER A 142 -11.18 -11.50 2.41
C SER A 142 -12.45 -10.64 2.36
N SER A 143 -13.64 -11.25 2.48
CA SER A 143 -14.91 -10.52 2.50
C SER A 143 -15.05 -9.62 3.73
N GLN A 144 -14.57 -10.06 4.91
CA GLN A 144 -14.59 -9.23 6.11
C GLN A 144 -13.65 -8.02 6.00
N LEU A 145 -12.48 -8.18 5.38
CA LEU A 145 -11.55 -7.07 5.15
C LEU A 145 -12.16 -6.00 4.25
N GLU A 146 -12.79 -6.41 3.15
CA GLU A 146 -13.43 -5.51 2.20
C GLU A 146 -14.62 -4.77 2.83
N ALA A 147 -15.53 -5.51 3.49
CA ALA A 147 -16.68 -4.92 4.18
C ALA A 147 -16.26 -3.94 5.28
N LEU A 148 -15.23 -4.28 6.06
CA LEU A 148 -14.73 -3.40 7.11
C LEU A 148 -14.02 -2.17 6.52
N LEU A 149 -13.27 -2.32 5.42
CA LEU A 149 -12.63 -1.19 4.75
C LEU A 149 -13.68 -0.19 4.27
N ILE A 150 -14.70 -0.65 3.55
CA ILE A 150 -15.80 0.19 3.08
C ILE A 150 -16.42 0.94 4.25
N LYS A 151 -16.82 0.21 5.30
CA LYS A 151 -17.41 0.81 6.51
C LYS A 151 -16.54 1.90 7.12
N ARG A 152 -15.22 1.68 7.24
CA ARG A 152 -14.31 2.66 7.85
C ARG A 152 -14.13 3.90 6.98
N ILE A 153 -14.06 3.74 5.66
CA ILE A 153 -14.01 4.88 4.73
C ILE A 153 -15.29 5.72 4.84
N GLU A 154 -16.46 5.07 4.92
CA GLU A 154 -17.74 5.77 5.10
C GLU A 154 -17.79 6.54 6.42
N GLU A 155 -17.34 5.91 7.52
CA GLU A 155 -17.24 6.56 8.84
C GLU A 155 -16.31 7.77 8.81
N ARG A 156 -15.17 7.68 8.10
CA ARG A 156 -14.22 8.80 7.97
C ARG A 156 -14.76 9.92 7.09
N THR A 157 -15.28 9.58 5.92
CA THR A 157 -15.61 10.56 4.86
C THR A 157 -17.02 11.13 4.99
N GLY A 158 -17.92 10.42 5.68
CA GLY A 158 -19.35 10.72 5.72
C GLY A 158 -20.08 10.49 4.38
N ARG A 159 -19.39 9.94 3.37
CA ARG A 159 -19.98 9.56 2.08
C ARG A 159 -20.45 8.10 2.20
N LYS A 160 -21.65 7.80 1.71
CA LYS A 160 -22.09 6.41 1.50
C LYS A 160 -21.55 5.95 0.15
N THR A 161 -21.12 4.70 0.07
CA THR A 161 -20.51 4.12 -1.14
C THR A 161 -21.54 3.67 -2.18
N ASP A 162 -22.83 4.04 -2.00
CA ASP A 162 -23.99 3.59 -2.78
C ASP A 162 -24.61 4.69 -3.69
N GLU A 163 -23.83 5.68 -4.16
CA GLU A 163 -24.24 6.62 -5.23
C GLU A 163 -23.39 6.49 -6.50
#